data_AF-A0A5P9EUP2-F1
#
_entry.id   AF-A0A5P9EUP2-F1
#
_cell.length_a   1.000
_cell.length_b   1.000
_cell.length_c   1.000
_cell.angle_alpha   90.00
_cell.angle_beta   90.00
_cell.angle_gamma   90.00
#
_symmetry.space_group_name_H-M   'P 1'
#
loop_
_entity.id
_entity.type
_entity.pdbx_description
1 polymer ?
#
loop_
_entity_poly.entity_id
_entity_poly.type
_entity_poly.pdbx_seq_one_letter_code
_entity_poly.pdbx_strand_id
1 'polypeptide(L)'
;MIKKEIHLGALESKFYEENGEEYYKVNAIFGSPISWSFNNPLSRIQVEECSESCLIIHGKYMSLKMEFSELSPGLQKCRVKPYLLGFYPIGVYFGEISCSNKRHLLERFVHS
;
A
#
# COMPACT_ATOMS: atom_id res chain seq x y z
N MET A 1 12.11 18.25 -0.97
CA MET A 1 11.95 17.13 -0.02
C MET A 1 12.00 15.82 -0.80
N ILE A 2 12.85 14.87 -0.40
CA ILE A 2 13.07 13.62 -1.15
C ILE A 2 11.85 12.71 -0.93
N LYS A 3 11.05 12.51 -1.98
CA LYS A 3 9.91 11.58 -2.00
C LYS A 3 10.49 10.16 -1.94
N LYS A 4 10.05 9.34 -0.99
CA LYS A 4 10.50 7.94 -0.91
C LYS A 4 9.52 7.05 -1.67
N GLU A 5 9.97 6.58 -2.82
CA GLU A 5 9.22 5.64 -3.66
C GLU A 5 9.33 4.23 -3.06
N ILE A 6 8.21 3.52 -3.07
CA ILE A 6 8.07 2.15 -2.58
C ILE A 6 7.56 1.31 -3.75
N HIS A 7 8.48 0.57 -4.35
CA HIS A 7 8.14 -0.37 -5.41
C HIS A 7 7.50 -1.62 -4.82
N LEU A 8 6.30 -1.94 -5.31
CA LEU A 8 5.50 -3.11 -5.00
C LEU A 8 5.32 -3.92 -6.30
N GLY A 9 6.42 -4.43 -6.86
CA GLY A 9 6.45 -5.07 -8.19
C GLY A 9 5.93 -4.14 -9.29
N ALA A 10 4.85 -4.53 -9.98
CA ALA A 10 4.20 -3.72 -11.02
C ALA A 10 3.45 -2.48 -10.47
N LEU A 11 3.41 -2.31 -9.14
CA LEU A 11 2.77 -1.19 -8.48
C LEU A 11 3.79 -0.22 -7.94
N GLU A 12 3.66 1.03 -8.36
CA GLU A 12 4.39 2.13 -7.78
C GLU A 12 3.55 2.71 -6.64
N SER A 13 4.06 2.59 -5.42
CA SER A 13 3.51 3.28 -4.26
C SER A 13 4.50 4.33 -3.74
N LYS A 14 4.00 5.36 -3.07
CA LYS A 14 4.87 6.41 -2.50
C LYS A 14 4.18 7.18 -1.39
N PHE A 15 5.01 7.70 -0.50
CA PHE A 15 4.62 8.76 0.43
C PHE A 15 5.02 10.12 -0.16
N TYR A 16 4.12 11.10 -0.07
CA TYR A 16 4.38 12.46 -0.55
C TYR A 16 3.66 13.50 0.30
N GLU A 17 4.12 14.75 0.25
CA GLU A 17 3.46 15.88 0.91
C GLU A 17 2.80 16.78 -0.13
N GLU A 18 1.59 17.24 0.17
CA GLU A 18 0.83 18.20 -0.62
C GLU A 18 0.06 19.11 0.33
N ASN A 19 0.24 20.43 0.19
CA ASN A 19 -0.37 21.46 1.05
C ASN A 19 -0.11 21.27 2.56
N GLY A 20 1.08 20.78 2.95
CA GLY A 20 1.44 20.53 4.34
C GLY A 20 0.80 19.28 4.97
N GLU A 21 0.11 18.46 4.17
CA GLU A 21 -0.44 17.16 4.60
C GLU A 21 0.31 16.02 3.90
N GLU A 22 0.63 14.95 4.65
CA GLU A 22 1.26 13.75 4.10
C GLU A 22 0.21 12.79 3.52
N TYR A 23 0.52 12.17 2.39
CA TYR A 23 -0.33 11.25 1.64
C TYR A 23 0.38 9.92 1.37
N TYR A 24 -0.41 8.84 1.34
CA TYR A 24 0.01 7.57 0.77
C TYR A 24 -0.72 7.32 -0.55
N LYS A 25 0.06 7.08 -1.61
CA LYS A 25 -0.44 6.78 -2.96
C LYS A 25 0.00 5.41 -3.44
N VAL A 26 -0.92 4.67 -4.04
CA VAL A 26 -0.68 3.51 -4.91
C VAL A 26 -1.22 3.87 -6.29
N ASN A 27 -0.33 3.91 -7.29
CA ASN A 27 -0.67 4.27 -8.67
C ASN A 27 -1.64 3.27 -9.31
N ALA A 28 -2.29 3.71 -10.39
CA ALA A 28 -3.26 2.90 -11.10
C ALA A 28 -2.62 1.67 -11.77
N ILE A 29 -3.34 0.55 -11.74
CA ILE A 29 -2.89 -0.69 -12.37
C ILE A 29 -3.36 -0.72 -13.81
N PHE A 30 -2.42 -0.58 -14.73
CA PHE A 30 -2.70 -0.77 -16.16
C PHE A 30 -2.96 -2.25 -16.47
N GLY A 31 -4.00 -2.52 -17.25
CA GLY A 31 -4.40 -3.88 -17.64
C GLY A 31 -5.40 -4.58 -16.70
N SER A 32 -5.82 -3.94 -15.61
CA SER A 32 -6.95 -4.43 -14.82
C SER A 32 -8.29 -4.16 -15.53
N PRO A 33 -9.30 -5.06 -15.42
CA PRO A 33 -10.66 -4.78 -15.89
C PRO A 33 -11.25 -3.52 -15.25
N ILE A 34 -10.78 -3.16 -14.04
CA ILE A 34 -11.17 -1.97 -13.32
C ILE A 34 -9.89 -1.25 -12.90
N SER A 35 -9.64 -0.09 -13.52
CA SER A 35 -8.57 0.81 -13.06
C SER A 35 -8.91 1.30 -11.65
N TRP A 36 -8.00 1.09 -10.71
CA TRP A 36 -8.12 1.59 -9.35
C TRP A 36 -6.82 2.23 -8.92
N SER A 37 -6.91 3.23 -8.05
CA SER A 37 -5.75 3.84 -7.40
C SER A 37 -6.11 4.15 -5.95
N PHE A 38 -5.12 4.12 -5.07
CA PHE A 38 -5.28 4.55 -3.68
C PHE A 38 -4.56 5.88 -3.56
N ASN A 39 -5.24 6.93 -3.10
CA ASN A 39 -4.59 8.19 -2.79
C ASN A 39 -5.32 8.85 -1.63
N ASN A 40 -4.78 8.72 -0.42
CA ASN A 40 -5.42 9.26 0.78
C ASN A 40 -4.39 9.99 1.64
N PRO A 41 -4.78 11.09 2.29
CA PRO A 41 -3.94 11.70 3.30
C PRO A 41 -3.80 10.74 4.49
N LEU A 42 -2.61 10.65 5.07
CA LEU A 42 -2.32 9.75 6.19
C LEU A 42 -3.25 10.03 7.37
N SER A 43 -3.60 11.31 7.60
CA SER A 43 -4.54 11.76 8.64
C SER A 43 -5.94 11.14 8.55
N ARG A 44 -6.34 10.60 7.38
CA ARG A 44 -7.65 10.00 7.13
C ARG A 44 -7.57 8.51 6.84
N ILE A 45 -6.38 7.92 6.91
CA ILE A 45 -6.21 6.48 6.80
C ILE A 45 -6.43 5.87 8.17
N GLN A 46 -7.30 4.87 8.26
CA GLN A 46 -7.44 4.04 9.46
C GLN A 46 -6.68 2.75 9.27
N VAL A 47 -5.85 2.39 10.24
CA VAL A 47 -5.11 1.12 10.25
C VAL A 47 -5.95 0.09 11.01
N GLU A 48 -6.40 -0.97 10.32
CA GLU A 48 -7.07 -2.12 10.94
C GLU A 48 -6.05 -3.15 11.42
N GLU A 49 -5.02 -3.40 10.62
CA GLU A 49 -3.94 -4.34 10.96
C GLU A 49 -2.60 -3.80 10.45
N CYS A 50 -1.56 -3.87 11.28
CA CYS A 50 -0.18 -3.58 10.87
C CYS A 50 0.78 -4.52 11.58
N SER A 51 1.25 -5.53 10.84
CA SER A 51 2.14 -6.59 11.31
C SER A 51 3.20 -6.92 10.26
N GLU A 52 4.20 -7.73 10.62
CA GLU A 52 5.26 -8.15 9.70
C GLU A 52 4.75 -8.93 8.49
N SER A 53 3.57 -9.55 8.59
CA SER A 53 2.95 -10.38 7.56
C SER A 53 1.73 -9.75 6.89
N CYS A 54 1.15 -8.68 7.46
CA CYS A 54 -0.09 -8.09 6.97
C CYS A 54 -0.21 -6.60 7.27
N LEU A 55 -0.71 -5.84 6.31
CA LEU A 55 -1.12 -4.45 6.49
C LEU A 55 -2.54 -4.28 5.92
N ILE A 56 -3.49 -3.86 6.75
CA ILE A 56 -4.86 -3.52 6.35
C ILE A 56 -5.12 -2.06 6.69
N ILE A 57 -5.40 -1.27 5.66
CA ILE A 57 -5.68 0.16 5.78
C ILE A 57 -6.98 0.54 5.08
N HIS A 58 -7.72 1.48 5.67
CA HIS A 58 -8.95 2.03 5.12
C HIS A 58 -8.74 3.51 4.76
N GLY A 59 -8.91 3.83 3.47
CA GLY A 59 -9.06 5.20 3.02
C GLY A 59 -10.53 5.58 2.90
N LYS A 60 -10.80 6.78 2.35
CA LYS A 60 -12.16 7.33 2.28
C LYS A 60 -13.13 6.49 1.43
N TYR A 61 -12.65 5.89 0.34
CA TYR A 61 -13.48 5.18 -0.63
C TYR A 61 -13.01 3.75 -0.92
N MET A 62 -11.86 3.37 -0.37
CA MET A 62 -11.20 2.13 -0.70
C MET A 62 -10.34 1.66 0.48
N SER A 63 -10.34 0.35 0.71
CA SER A 63 -9.41 -0.30 1.63
C SER A 63 -8.35 -1.05 0.86
N LEU A 64 -7.18 -1.22 1.46
CA LEU A 64 -6.11 -2.05 0.93
C LEU A 64 -5.74 -3.08 1.98
N LYS A 65 -5.68 -4.35 1.57
CA LYS A 65 -4.98 -5.39 2.32
C LYS A 65 -3.72 -5.80 1.58
N MET A 66 -2.59 -5.76 2.27
CA MET A 66 -1.30 -6.23 1.77
C MET A 66 -0.84 -7.40 2.63
N GLU A 67 -0.63 -8.56 2.02
CA GLU A 67 -0.09 -9.75 2.68
C GLU A 67 1.36 -9.95 2.22
N PHE A 68 2.27 -10.13 3.18
CA PHE A 68 3.70 -10.26 2.92
C PHE A 68 4.17 -11.69 3.23
N SER A 69 4.94 -12.27 2.32
CA SER A 69 5.60 -13.57 2.53
C SER A 69 7.02 -13.54 1.99
N GLU A 70 7.92 -14.32 2.57
CA GLU A 70 9.28 -14.45 2.04
C GLU A 70 9.26 -14.97 0.60
N LEU A 71 10.06 -14.34 -0.28
CA LEU A 71 10.30 -14.79 -1.65
C LEU A 71 11.75 -15.28 -1.79
N SER A 72 12.69 -14.47 -1.31
CA SER A 72 14.12 -14.78 -1.24
C SER A 72 14.78 -13.90 -0.16
N PRO A 73 16.03 -14.17 0.23
CA PRO A 73 16.71 -13.35 1.24
C PRO A 73 16.73 -11.86 0.85
N GLY A 74 16.07 -11.02 1.65
CA GLY A 74 15.97 -9.57 1.42
C GLY A 74 14.81 -9.10 0.53
N LEU A 75 14.00 -10.02 -0.01
CA LEU A 75 12.87 -9.73 -0.89
C LEU A 75 11.61 -10.49 -0.45
N GLN A 76 10.48 -9.81 -0.45
CA GLN A 76 9.19 -10.40 -0.07
C GLN A 76 8.20 -10.31 -1.22
N LYS A 77 7.38 -11.35 -1.35
CA LYS A 77 6.17 -11.32 -2.16
C LYS A 77 5.13 -10.50 -1.41
N CYS A 78 4.53 -9.55 -2.10
CA CYS A 78 3.44 -8.71 -1.60
C CYS A 78 2.17 -9.03 -2.40
N ARG A 79 1.12 -9.47 -1.72
CA ARG A 79 -0.20 -9.68 -2.33
C ARG A 79 -1.12 -8.53 -1.91
N VAL A 80 -1.49 -7.69 -2.87
CA VAL A 80 -2.33 -6.51 -2.67
C VAL A 80 -3.77 -6.82 -3.09
N LYS A 81 -4.72 -6.57 -2.18
CA LYS A 81 -6.16 -6.75 -2.38
C LYS A 81 -6.86 -5.41 -2.11
N PRO A 82 -7.23 -4.66 -3.16
CA PRO A 82 -8.09 -3.49 -3.01
C PRO A 82 -9.56 -3.89 -2.80
N TYR A 83 -10.24 -3.16 -1.92
CA TYR A 83 -11.66 -3.32 -1.62
C TYR A 83 -12.39 -2.01 -1.85
N LEU A 84 -13.37 -1.99 -2.75
CA LEU A 84 -14.23 -0.83 -2.97
C LEU A 84 -15.24 -0.72 -1.82
N LEU A 85 -15.40 0.49 -1.28
CA LEU A 85 -16.27 0.78 -0.13
C LEU A 85 -16.00 -0.10 1.12
N GLY A 86 -14.86 -0.80 1.16
CA GLY A 86 -14.46 -1.63 2.30
C GLY A 86 -14.94 -3.08 2.28
N PHE A 87 -15.72 -3.53 1.29
CA PHE A 87 -16.27 -4.90 1.29
C PHE A 87 -16.15 -5.66 -0.03
N TYR A 88 -16.07 -5.01 -1.18
CA TYR A 88 -16.02 -5.71 -2.46
C TYR A 88 -14.59 -5.79 -3.01
N PRO A 89 -13.93 -6.97 -3.04
CA PRO A 89 -12.60 -7.10 -3.61
C PRO A 89 -12.66 -6.89 -5.13
N ILE A 90 -11.96 -5.87 -5.63
CA ILE A 90 -11.93 -5.54 -7.07
C ILE A 90 -10.77 -6.20 -7.82
N GLY A 91 -10.01 -7.05 -7.13
CA GLY A 91 -8.94 -7.84 -7.73
C GLY A 91 -7.90 -8.29 -6.70
N VAL A 92 -6.91 -9.04 -7.21
CA VAL A 92 -5.74 -9.46 -6.44
C VAL A 92 -4.52 -9.18 -7.31
N TYR A 93 -3.55 -8.48 -6.74
CA TYR A 93 -2.33 -8.08 -7.43
C TYR A 93 -1.14 -8.63 -6.67
N PHE A 94 -0.13 -9.05 -7.42
CA PHE A 94 1.10 -9.57 -6.86
C PHE A 94 2.23 -8.62 -7.23
N GLY A 95 2.99 -8.24 -6.23
CA GLY A 95 4.20 -7.45 -6.37
C GLY A 95 5.32 -8.04 -5.52
N GLU A 96 6.47 -7.41 -5.62
CA GLU A 96 7.65 -7.72 -4.83
C GLU A 96 8.05 -6.45 -4.08
N ILE A 97 8.48 -6.60 -2.84
CA ILE A 97 8.95 -5.50 -2.01
C ILE A 97 10.23 -5.92 -1.28
N SER A 98 11.25 -5.07 -1.29
CA SER A 98 12.45 -5.33 -0.50
C SER A 98 12.13 -5.29 1.00
N CYS A 99 12.85 -6.05 1.82
CA CYS A 99 12.65 -6.02 3.27
C CYS A 99 12.81 -4.60 3.86
N SER A 100 13.71 -3.78 3.29
CA SER A 100 13.92 -2.40 3.71
C SER A 100 12.73 -1.50 3.38
N ASN A 101 12.14 -1.64 2.19
CA ASN A 101 10.95 -0.89 1.81
C ASN A 101 9.72 -1.33 2.59
N LYS A 102 9.58 -2.64 2.87
CA LYS A 102 8.50 -3.16 3.71
C LYS A 102 8.60 -2.59 5.11
N ARG A 103 9.78 -2.63 5.73
CA ARG A 103 10.02 -2.05 7.05
C ARG A 103 9.64 -0.57 7.05
N HIS A 104 10.08 0.19 6.05
CA HIS A 104 9.73 1.60 5.94
C HIS A 104 8.22 1.82 5.77
N LEU A 105 7.54 0.99 4.99
CA LEU A 105 6.08 1.04 4.82
C LEU A 105 5.37 0.80 6.15
N LEU A 106 5.75 -0.26 6.89
CA LEU A 106 5.14 -0.60 8.17
C LEU A 106 5.42 0.47 9.23
N GLU A 107 6.67 0.96 9.34
CA GLU A 107 7.05 2.05 10.25
C GLU A 107 6.20 3.31 10.05
N ARG A 108 5.83 3.62 8.81
CA ARG A 108 4.95 4.76 8.51
C ARG A 108 3.52 4.60 9.03
N PHE A 109 3.05 3.37 9.22
CA PHE A 109 1.69 3.07 9.70
C PHE A 109 1.63 2.63 11.16
N VAL A 110 2.75 2.23 11.76
CA VAL A 110 2.86 1.94 13.21
C VAL A 110 2.72 3.21 14.07
N HIS A 111 2.96 4.38 13.48
CA HIS A 111 2.97 5.67 14.18
C HIS A 111 1.81 6.62 13.80
N SER A 112 0.84 6.15 13.00
CA SER A 112 -0.27 6.96 12.45
C SER A 112 -1.61 6.63 13.07
#